data_AF-A0A382MIY5-F1
#
_entry.id   AF-A0A382MIY5-F1
#
_cell.length_a   1.000
_cell.length_b   1.000
_cell.length_c   1.000
_cell.angle_alpha   90.00
_cell.angle_beta   90.00
_cell.angle_gamma   90.00
#
_symmetry.space_group_name_H-M   'P 1'
#
loop_
_entity.id
_entity.type
_entity.pdbx_description
1 polymer ?
#
loop_
_entity_poly.entity_id
_entity_poly.type
_entity_poly.pdbx_seq_one_letter_code
_entity_poly.pdbx_strand_id
1 'polypeptide(L)'
;DSMSTPLGPSGEVLRAEVIGHASIPRKVDSIANEDDLLAADAMGELTEASIGEAQISRLLSSGLLGREGSKKLVPTRWGITATDDMLGKRLWDRVRDHPSLDKVLVYEATYLDNIFHIILTPGLWAFHMLEAWTRGSVWTGTGKVLGDWEDLKPRTEYAHQITGAYYSARLGVLEHMDSMRRSGACLIWRDIGPEYWAPVGVWLIRETVREAMKGTARQFDSLKQAINYVSPRVSAPDDLRNSWFVKRGRQTRLDSFASEGF
;
A
#
# COMPACT_ATOMS: atom_id res chain seq x y z
N ASP A 1 19.42 11.85 -12.77
CA ASP A 1 18.73 10.56 -12.62
C ASP A 1 18.71 9.82 -13.94
N SER A 2 19.47 8.73 -14.02
CA SER A 2 19.95 8.14 -15.28
C SER A 2 19.22 6.87 -15.73
N MET A 3 17.99 6.61 -15.27
CA MET A 3 17.22 5.45 -15.73
C MET A 3 15.75 5.85 -15.90
N SER A 4 15.37 6.11 -17.16
CA SER A 4 13.98 6.30 -17.55
C SER A 4 13.24 4.97 -17.42
N THR A 5 12.01 4.99 -16.89
CA THR A 5 11.05 3.89 -17.04
C THR A 5 11.08 3.41 -18.50
N PRO A 6 11.12 2.10 -18.78
CA PRO A 6 11.10 1.62 -20.15
C PRO A 6 9.93 2.27 -20.89
N LEU A 7 10.27 3.14 -21.84
CA LEU A 7 9.29 3.71 -22.75
C LEU A 7 8.92 2.62 -23.73
N GLY A 8 7.63 2.47 -24.00
CA GLY A 8 7.18 1.63 -25.10
C GLY A 8 7.79 2.10 -26.44
N PRO A 9 7.70 1.28 -27.49
CA PRO A 9 8.16 1.69 -28.82
C PRO A 9 7.55 3.04 -29.21
N SER A 10 8.41 3.96 -29.67
CA SER A 10 8.02 5.27 -30.17
C SER A 10 8.03 5.29 -31.71
N GLY A 11 7.19 6.13 -32.31
CA GLY A 11 7.11 6.29 -33.77
C GLY A 11 6.33 7.55 -34.12
N GLU A 12 6.43 8.00 -35.38
CA GLU A 12 5.64 9.11 -35.89
C GLU A 12 4.17 8.71 -36.05
N VAL A 13 3.27 9.56 -35.57
CA VAL A 13 1.83 9.41 -35.77
C VAL A 13 1.50 9.81 -37.20
N LEU A 14 1.36 8.82 -38.10
CA LEU A 14 1.01 9.07 -39.51
C LEU A 14 -0.41 9.65 -39.68
N ARG A 15 -1.34 9.25 -38.79
CA ARG A 15 -2.74 9.70 -38.78
C ARG A 15 -3.35 9.42 -37.42
N ALA A 16 -3.97 10.43 -36.82
CA ALA A 16 -4.80 10.29 -35.61
C ALA A 16 -6.21 10.79 -35.94
N GLU A 17 -7.21 9.93 -35.75
CA GLU A 17 -8.60 10.28 -35.97
C GLU A 17 -9.42 9.94 -34.74
N VAL A 18 -10.26 10.88 -34.32
CA VAL A 18 -11.21 10.67 -33.24
C VAL A 18 -12.42 9.96 -33.82
N ILE A 19 -12.42 8.63 -33.73
CA ILE A 19 -13.45 7.74 -34.30
C ILE A 19 -14.67 7.53 -33.38
N GLY A 20 -14.79 8.29 -32.29
CA GLY A 20 -15.92 8.18 -31.37
C GLY A 20 -15.88 9.18 -30.21
N HIS A 21 -16.94 9.19 -29.40
CA HIS A 21 -17.00 10.00 -28.19
C HIS A 21 -16.34 9.26 -27.02
N ALA A 22 -15.57 9.98 -26.21
CA ALA A 22 -15.12 9.44 -24.92
C ALA A 22 -16.34 9.17 -24.04
N SER A 23 -16.60 7.90 -23.71
CA SER A 23 -17.63 7.54 -22.75
C SER A 23 -17.08 7.78 -21.34
N ILE A 24 -17.55 8.85 -20.70
CA ILE A 24 -17.20 9.16 -19.31
C ILE A 24 -18.21 8.46 -18.41
N PRO A 25 -17.78 7.63 -17.44
CA PRO A 25 -18.71 7.06 -16.46
C PRO A 25 -19.46 8.20 -15.74
N ARG A 26 -20.79 8.08 -15.62
CA ARG A 26 -21.64 9.15 -15.05
C ARG A 26 -21.16 9.66 -13.70
N LYS A 27 -20.67 8.77 -12.83
CA LYS A 27 -20.15 9.17 -11.51
C LYS A 27 -18.87 10.00 -11.62
N VAL A 28 -18.00 9.69 -12.58
CA VAL A 28 -16.78 10.49 -12.85
C VAL A 28 -17.16 11.89 -13.30
N ASP A 29 -18.09 12.00 -14.25
CA ASP A 29 -18.57 13.30 -14.74
C ASP A 29 -19.24 14.11 -13.62
N SER A 30 -20.11 13.48 -12.83
CA SER A 30 -20.75 14.11 -11.67
C SER A 30 -19.74 14.66 -10.66
N ILE A 31 -18.70 13.90 -10.33
CA ILE A 31 -17.70 14.32 -9.33
C ILE A 31 -16.76 15.38 -9.89
N ALA A 32 -16.40 15.30 -11.17
CA ALA A 32 -15.51 16.29 -11.79
C ALA A 32 -16.16 17.70 -11.84
N ASN A 33 -17.49 17.75 -11.95
CA ASN A 33 -18.27 18.98 -11.95
C ASN A 33 -18.80 19.39 -10.55
N GLU A 34 -18.37 18.72 -9.48
CA GLU A 34 -18.71 19.09 -8.11
C GLU A 34 -17.61 19.97 -7.50
N ASP A 35 -18.00 21.06 -6.84
CA ASP A 35 -17.10 22.12 -6.40
C ASP A 35 -16.96 22.21 -4.87
N ASP A 36 -17.86 21.59 -4.10
CA ASP A 36 -17.78 21.58 -2.62
C ASP A 36 -17.37 20.22 -2.01
N LEU A 37 -17.00 19.25 -2.84
CA LEU A 37 -16.62 17.91 -2.37
C LEU A 37 -15.12 17.81 -2.02
N LEU A 38 -14.80 17.30 -0.83
CA LEU A 38 -13.41 17.02 -0.46
C LEU A 38 -12.85 15.90 -1.34
N ALA A 39 -11.55 15.96 -1.65
CA ALA A 39 -10.91 14.97 -2.52
C ALA A 39 -11.04 13.55 -1.93
N ALA A 40 -10.92 13.38 -0.61
CA ALA A 40 -11.07 12.09 0.05
C ALA A 40 -12.48 11.51 -0.11
N ASP A 41 -13.52 12.35 -0.01
CA ASP A 41 -14.92 11.93 -0.18
C ASP A 41 -15.21 11.57 -1.64
N ALA A 42 -14.74 12.42 -2.57
CA ALA A 42 -14.81 12.15 -4.01
C ALA A 42 -14.18 10.80 -4.37
N MET A 43 -12.99 10.50 -3.85
CA MET A 43 -12.34 9.20 -4.08
C MET A 43 -13.15 8.03 -3.50
N GLY A 44 -13.77 8.24 -2.33
CA GLY A 44 -14.66 7.25 -1.72
C GLY A 44 -15.85 6.91 -2.62
N GLU A 45 -16.56 7.92 -3.11
CA GLU A 45 -17.69 7.74 -4.03
C GLU A 45 -17.29 7.11 -5.37
N LEU A 46 -16.13 7.51 -5.92
CA LEU A 46 -15.60 6.90 -7.14
C LEU A 46 -15.32 5.41 -6.94
N THR A 47 -14.72 5.04 -5.81
CA THR A 47 -14.42 3.64 -5.47
C THR A 47 -15.70 2.82 -5.34
N GLU A 48 -16.74 3.36 -4.68
CA GLU A 48 -18.05 2.72 -4.55
C GLU A 48 -18.75 2.54 -5.90
N ALA A 49 -18.53 3.47 -6.83
CA ALA A 49 -18.97 3.34 -8.22
C ALA A 49 -18.05 2.46 -9.09
N SER A 50 -17.19 1.64 -8.46
CA SER A 50 -16.27 0.71 -9.14
C SER A 50 -15.25 1.38 -10.08
N ILE A 51 -14.90 2.64 -9.81
CA ILE A 51 -13.81 3.32 -10.52
C ILE A 51 -12.49 2.91 -9.87
N GLY A 52 -11.60 2.32 -10.66
CA GLY A 52 -10.31 1.80 -10.18
C GLY A 52 -9.34 2.90 -9.72
N GLU A 53 -8.44 2.54 -8.80
CA GLU A 53 -7.51 3.46 -8.15
C GLU A 53 -6.59 4.18 -9.15
N ALA A 54 -6.22 3.51 -10.25
CA ALA A 54 -5.39 4.11 -11.29
C ALA A 54 -6.13 5.24 -12.03
N GLN A 55 -7.45 5.12 -12.22
CA GLN A 55 -8.27 6.18 -12.81
C GLN A 55 -8.47 7.31 -11.81
N ILE A 56 -8.76 6.99 -10.55
CA ILE A 56 -8.89 7.97 -9.46
C ILE A 56 -7.60 8.80 -9.34
N SER A 57 -6.44 8.15 -9.38
CA SER A 57 -5.14 8.82 -9.34
C SER A 57 -4.93 9.77 -10.52
N ARG A 58 -5.37 9.40 -11.74
CA ARG A 58 -5.34 10.31 -12.90
C ARG A 58 -6.27 11.51 -12.69
N LEU A 59 -7.49 11.30 -12.19
CA LEU A 59 -8.43 12.39 -11.90
C LEU A 59 -7.84 13.36 -10.87
N LEU A 60 -7.22 12.85 -9.80
CA LEU A 60 -6.53 13.68 -8.81
C LEU A 60 -5.36 14.46 -9.44
N SER A 61 -4.49 13.79 -10.17
CA SER A 61 -3.32 14.41 -10.81
C SER A 61 -3.70 15.48 -11.83
N SER A 62 -4.83 15.31 -12.52
CA SER A 62 -5.40 16.29 -13.44
C SER A 62 -6.14 17.44 -12.74
N GLY A 63 -6.19 17.47 -11.41
CA GLY A 63 -6.84 18.53 -10.64
C GLY A 63 -8.36 18.50 -10.72
N LEU A 64 -8.96 17.34 -10.97
CA LEU A 64 -10.41 17.19 -11.10
C LEU A 64 -11.11 16.82 -9.78
N LEU A 65 -10.35 16.53 -8.72
CA LEU A 65 -10.89 16.13 -7.41
C LEU A 65 -10.55 17.15 -6.33
N GLY A 66 -11.51 17.39 -5.43
CA GLY A 66 -11.38 18.31 -4.30
C GLY A 66 -12.22 19.57 -4.47
N ARG A 67 -12.28 20.39 -3.43
CA ARG A 67 -13.04 21.64 -3.44
C ARG A 67 -12.48 22.66 -4.41
N GLU A 68 -13.34 23.53 -4.91
CA GLU A 68 -12.94 24.70 -5.68
C GLU A 68 -11.86 25.52 -4.93
N GLY A 69 -10.87 26.01 -5.69
CA GLY A 69 -9.67 26.67 -5.14
C GLY A 69 -8.62 25.73 -4.52
N SER A 70 -8.99 24.47 -4.20
CA SER A 70 -8.06 23.44 -3.72
C SER A 70 -7.65 22.44 -4.81
N LYS A 71 -8.45 22.32 -5.89
CA LYS A 71 -8.15 21.59 -7.11
C LYS A 71 -6.82 22.08 -7.73
N LYS A 72 -5.83 21.20 -7.87
CA LYS A 72 -4.49 21.52 -8.40
C LYS A 72 -3.96 20.38 -9.25
N LEU A 73 -3.14 20.70 -10.25
CA LEU A 73 -2.34 19.71 -10.95
C LEU A 73 -1.28 19.14 -10.00
N VAL A 74 -1.22 17.83 -9.87
CA VAL A 74 -0.30 17.13 -8.96
C VAL A 74 0.56 16.15 -9.78
N PRO A 75 1.89 16.13 -9.59
CA PRO A 75 2.76 15.16 -10.24
C PRO A 75 2.23 13.73 -10.07
N THR A 76 2.24 12.93 -11.14
CA THR A 76 1.64 11.57 -11.16
C THR A 76 2.10 10.71 -9.99
N ARG A 77 3.38 10.74 -9.63
CA ARG A 77 3.92 9.99 -8.49
C ARG A 77 3.25 10.38 -7.17
N TRP A 78 3.03 11.67 -6.95
CA TRP A 78 2.36 12.18 -5.75
C TRP A 78 0.86 11.90 -5.79
N GLY A 79 0.23 11.99 -6.97
CA GLY A 79 -1.17 11.63 -7.16
C GLY A 79 -1.44 10.16 -6.84
N ILE A 80 -0.56 9.24 -7.25
CA ILE A 80 -0.66 7.81 -6.91
C ILE A 80 -0.56 7.62 -5.39
N THR A 81 0.50 8.15 -4.76
CA THR A 81 0.69 7.98 -3.31
C THR A 81 -0.43 8.60 -2.49
N ALA A 82 -0.91 9.80 -2.88
CA ALA A 82 -2.02 10.46 -2.20
C ALA A 82 -3.33 9.68 -2.34
N THR A 83 -3.58 9.10 -3.51
CA THR A 83 -4.73 8.23 -3.74
C THR A 83 -4.64 6.99 -2.84
N ASP A 84 -3.49 6.31 -2.83
CA ASP A 84 -3.30 5.11 -2.01
C ASP A 84 -3.45 5.41 -0.50
N ASP A 85 -2.94 6.56 -0.02
CA ASP A 85 -3.08 6.96 1.38
C ASP A 85 -4.54 7.28 1.75
N MET A 86 -5.25 8.05 0.92
CA MET A 86 -6.65 8.43 1.18
C MET A 86 -7.56 7.20 1.17
N LEU A 87 -7.43 6.33 0.16
CA LEU A 87 -8.19 5.09 0.08
C LEU A 87 -7.83 4.16 1.25
N GLY A 88 -6.54 4.05 1.58
CA GLY A 88 -6.08 3.27 2.72
C GLY A 88 -6.66 3.78 4.05
N LYS A 89 -6.69 5.09 4.29
CA LYS A 89 -7.29 5.66 5.52
C LYS A 89 -8.78 5.35 5.62
N ARG A 90 -9.51 5.50 4.52
CA ARG A 90 -10.94 5.17 4.45
C ARG A 90 -11.22 3.68 4.70
N LEU A 91 -10.36 2.79 4.20
CA LEU A 91 -10.43 1.36 4.50
C LEU A 91 -10.12 1.08 5.97
N TRP A 92 -9.08 1.71 6.53
CA TRP A 92 -8.72 1.55 7.93
C TRP A 92 -9.85 1.93 8.88
N ASP A 93 -10.59 3.01 8.60
CA ASP A 93 -11.75 3.41 9.40
C ASP A 93 -12.82 2.32 9.49
N ARG A 94 -12.95 1.47 8.46
CA ARG A 94 -13.85 0.30 8.50
C ARG A 94 -13.18 -0.90 9.14
N VAL A 95 -11.93 -1.17 8.77
CA VAL A 95 -11.18 -2.36 9.23
C VAL A 95 -10.97 -2.35 10.73
N ARG A 96 -10.74 -1.18 11.34
CA ARG A 96 -10.49 -1.08 12.79
C ARG A 96 -11.68 -1.56 13.64
N ASP A 97 -12.90 -1.49 13.10
CA ASP A 97 -14.13 -1.89 13.78
C ASP A 97 -14.46 -3.37 13.57
N HIS A 98 -13.70 -4.08 12.72
CA HIS A 98 -13.85 -5.53 12.54
C HIS A 98 -13.27 -6.32 13.73
N PRO A 99 -13.76 -7.55 13.99
CA PRO A 99 -13.15 -8.43 14.98
C PRO A 99 -11.69 -8.73 14.65
N SER A 100 -10.84 -8.77 15.66
CA SER A 100 -9.42 -9.09 15.45
C SER A 100 -9.23 -10.52 14.94
N LEU A 101 -8.16 -10.74 14.17
CA LEU A 101 -7.68 -12.06 13.80
C LEU A 101 -7.49 -12.94 15.05
N ASP A 102 -7.66 -14.25 14.88
CA ASP A 102 -7.46 -15.27 15.92
C ASP A 102 -6.08 -15.94 15.83
N LYS A 103 -5.54 -16.06 14.61
CA LYS A 103 -4.23 -16.66 14.30
C LYS A 103 -3.31 -15.67 13.59
N VAL A 104 -2.01 -15.97 13.65
CA VAL A 104 -1.02 -15.28 12.83
C VAL A 104 -1.01 -15.92 11.44
N LEU A 105 -1.14 -15.10 10.40
CA LEU A 105 -1.20 -15.55 9.01
C LEU A 105 0.05 -15.07 8.27
N VAL A 106 0.70 -15.95 7.54
CA VAL A 106 1.83 -15.61 6.66
C VAL A 106 1.46 -15.88 5.21
N TYR A 107 1.60 -14.85 4.39
CA TYR A 107 1.47 -14.90 2.93
C TYR A 107 2.82 -14.65 2.29
N GLU A 108 3.04 -15.23 1.12
CA GLU A 108 4.30 -15.14 0.40
C GLU A 108 3.99 -14.94 -1.10
N ALA A 109 4.71 -14.03 -1.76
CA ALA A 109 4.63 -13.86 -3.20
C ALA A 109 5.97 -13.39 -3.77
N THR A 110 6.22 -13.72 -5.03
CA THR A 110 7.41 -13.27 -5.73
C THR A 110 7.03 -12.76 -7.10
N TYR A 111 7.50 -11.57 -7.46
CA TYR A 111 7.27 -11.00 -8.78
C TYR A 111 8.41 -10.05 -9.16
N LEU A 112 8.92 -10.18 -10.39
CA LEU A 112 10.08 -9.42 -10.90
C LEU A 112 11.25 -9.34 -9.90
N ASP A 113 11.66 -10.48 -9.34
CA ASP A 113 12.75 -10.57 -8.35
C ASP A 113 12.52 -9.76 -7.06
N ASN A 114 11.25 -9.50 -6.74
CA ASN A 114 10.83 -8.95 -5.46
C ASN A 114 10.09 -10.03 -4.67
N ILE A 115 10.62 -10.39 -3.50
CA ILE A 115 10.08 -11.46 -2.66
C ILE A 115 9.41 -10.80 -1.45
N PHE A 116 8.11 -11.02 -1.32
CA PHE A 116 7.30 -10.48 -0.23
C PHE A 116 6.97 -11.58 0.76
N HIS A 117 7.19 -11.31 2.04
CA HIS A 117 6.63 -12.06 3.16
C HIS A 117 5.73 -11.13 3.96
N ILE A 118 4.45 -11.47 4.06
CA ILE A 118 3.44 -10.64 4.72
C ILE A 118 2.87 -11.39 5.90
N ILE A 119 3.00 -10.80 7.09
CA ILE A 119 2.60 -11.40 8.36
C ILE A 119 1.45 -10.57 8.94
N LEU A 120 0.24 -11.13 8.96
CA LEU A 120 -0.89 -10.57 9.69
C LEU A 120 -0.95 -11.16 11.10
N THR A 121 -1.19 -10.33 12.11
CA THR A 121 -1.27 -10.76 13.51
C THR A 121 -2.53 -10.28 14.19
N PRO A 122 -3.08 -11.04 15.14
CA PRO A 122 -4.08 -10.56 16.09
C PRO A 122 -3.61 -9.31 16.86
N GLY A 123 -4.55 -8.46 17.25
CA GLY A 123 -4.34 -7.31 18.12
C GLY A 123 -4.71 -5.95 17.50
N LEU A 124 -4.28 -4.89 18.17
CA LEU A 124 -4.49 -3.51 17.74
C LEU A 124 -3.71 -3.20 16.47
N TRP A 125 -4.25 -2.28 15.66
CA TRP A 125 -3.65 -1.83 14.42
C TRP A 125 -2.20 -1.43 14.58
N ALA A 126 -1.37 -1.97 13.71
CA ALA A 126 -0.07 -1.43 13.35
C ALA A 126 0.29 -1.94 11.97
N PHE A 127 1.09 -1.17 11.27
CA PHE A 127 1.60 -1.55 9.97
C PHE A 127 3.08 -1.21 9.90
N HIS A 128 3.90 -2.17 9.48
CA HIS A 128 5.32 -1.98 9.26
C HIS A 128 5.69 -2.62 7.94
N MET A 129 6.35 -1.86 7.06
CA MET A 129 6.93 -2.41 5.85
C MET A 129 8.44 -2.14 5.85
N LEU A 130 9.21 -3.18 5.56
CA LEU A 130 10.66 -3.16 5.42
C LEU A 130 11.04 -3.57 4.00
N GLU A 131 11.97 -2.85 3.41
CA GLU A 131 12.62 -3.16 2.14
C GLU A 131 14.08 -3.46 2.39
N ALA A 132 14.52 -4.66 2.00
CA ALA A 132 15.90 -5.07 2.06
C ALA A 132 16.45 -5.14 0.64
N TRP A 133 17.35 -4.21 0.33
CA TRP A 133 18.07 -4.20 -0.93
C TRP A 133 19.23 -5.17 -0.84
N THR A 134 19.21 -6.22 -1.65
CA THR A 134 20.28 -7.23 -1.65
C THR A 134 21.59 -6.65 -2.18
N ARG A 135 22.73 -7.15 -1.67
CA ARG A 135 24.07 -6.73 -2.13
C ARG A 135 24.24 -7.04 -3.61
N GLY A 136 24.65 -6.06 -4.40
CA GLY A 136 24.80 -6.20 -5.86
C GLY A 136 23.55 -5.80 -6.65
N SER A 137 22.46 -5.41 -5.98
CA SER A 137 21.35 -4.72 -6.66
C SER A 137 21.83 -3.40 -7.26
N VAL A 138 21.30 -3.07 -8.45
CA VAL A 138 21.64 -1.85 -9.22
C VAL A 138 21.49 -0.57 -8.38
N TRP A 139 20.68 -0.63 -7.32
CA TRP A 139 20.25 0.50 -6.53
C TRP A 139 21.02 0.68 -5.21
N THR A 140 21.79 -0.31 -4.73
CA THR A 140 22.62 -0.17 -3.50
C THR A 140 23.90 -1.02 -3.52
N GLY A 141 25.05 -0.40 -3.24
CA GLY A 141 26.35 -1.09 -3.10
C GLY A 141 26.56 -1.81 -1.76
N THR A 142 25.77 -1.49 -0.74
CA THR A 142 25.75 -2.16 0.56
C THR A 142 24.32 -2.60 0.86
N GLY A 143 24.13 -3.83 1.33
CA GLY A 143 22.81 -4.32 1.71
C GLY A 143 22.21 -3.40 2.77
N LYS A 144 21.09 -2.76 2.46
CA LYS A 144 20.45 -1.76 3.32
C LYS A 144 19.00 -2.16 3.54
N VAL A 145 18.60 -2.20 4.80
CA VAL A 145 17.20 -2.37 5.21
C VAL A 145 16.63 -0.99 5.56
N LEU A 146 15.54 -0.62 4.92
CA LEU A 146 14.79 0.62 5.16
C LEU A 146 13.35 0.26 5.48
N GLY A 147 12.66 1.09 6.27
CA GLY A 147 11.25 0.84 6.54
C GLY A 147 10.56 1.98 7.24
N ASP A 148 9.25 2.03 7.05
CA ASP A 148 8.34 2.95 7.71
C ASP A 148 7.28 2.13 8.44
N TRP A 149 6.82 2.61 9.60
CA TRP A 149 5.81 1.96 10.41
C TRP A 149 4.79 2.94 10.99
N GLU A 150 3.63 2.44 11.42
CA GLU A 150 2.63 3.18 12.18
C GLU A 150 2.03 2.29 13.26
N ASP A 151 1.48 2.92 14.30
CA ASP A 151 0.90 2.24 15.47
C ASP A 151 -0.39 2.90 15.88
N LEU A 152 -1.41 2.08 16.17
CA LEU A 152 -2.77 2.44 16.59
C LEU A 152 -3.60 3.25 15.58
N LYS A 153 -3.00 4.22 14.89
CA LYS A 153 -3.65 5.11 13.92
C LYS A 153 -2.78 5.27 12.67
N PRO A 154 -3.39 5.58 11.51
CA PRO A 154 -2.66 5.86 10.29
C PRO A 154 -1.72 7.06 10.43
N ARG A 155 -0.61 7.05 9.70
CA ARG A 155 0.34 8.18 9.70
C ARG A 155 -0.33 9.50 9.30
N THR A 156 -0.03 10.54 10.07
CA THR A 156 -0.31 11.94 9.71
C THR A 156 0.82 12.56 8.89
N GLU A 157 2.05 12.09 9.12
CA GLU A 157 3.24 12.52 8.39
C GLU A 157 3.60 11.54 7.27
N TYR A 158 4.29 12.04 6.25
CA TYR A 158 4.69 11.24 5.10
C TYR A 158 5.64 10.09 5.51
N ALA A 159 5.56 8.95 4.84
CA ALA A 159 6.54 7.87 4.97
C ALA A 159 7.82 8.28 4.24
N HIS A 160 8.93 8.45 4.96
CA HIS A 160 10.12 9.09 4.40
C HIS A 160 11.20 8.10 3.93
N GLN A 161 11.20 6.87 4.43
CA GLN A 161 12.24 5.90 4.10
C GLN A 161 11.94 5.14 2.81
N ILE A 162 10.72 4.60 2.70
CA ILE A 162 10.29 3.79 1.55
C ILE A 162 9.15 4.45 0.75
N THR A 163 8.64 5.59 1.20
CA THR A 163 7.79 6.51 0.43
C THR A 163 6.50 5.87 -0.09
N GLY A 164 6.23 5.93 -1.40
CA GLY A 164 5.01 5.38 -2.02
C GLY A 164 4.84 3.87 -1.82
N ALA A 165 5.94 3.11 -1.64
CA ALA A 165 5.90 1.68 -1.38
C ALA A 165 5.04 1.34 -0.14
N TYR A 166 5.21 2.14 0.91
CA TYR A 166 4.48 2.01 2.16
C TYR A 166 2.96 2.06 1.94
N TYR A 167 2.49 3.10 1.26
CA TYR A 167 1.06 3.36 1.05
C TYR A 167 0.43 2.32 0.12
N SER A 168 1.12 1.95 -0.96
CA SER A 168 0.65 0.93 -1.89
C SER A 168 0.50 -0.45 -1.23
N ALA A 169 1.45 -0.83 -0.39
CA ALA A 169 1.37 -2.08 0.36
C ALA A 169 0.30 -2.04 1.45
N ARG A 170 0.20 -0.92 2.21
CA ARG A 170 -0.83 -0.72 3.24
C ARG A 170 -2.23 -0.81 2.66
N LEU A 171 -2.45 -0.22 1.48
CA LEU A 171 -3.73 -0.29 0.77
C LEU A 171 -4.11 -1.75 0.46
N GLY A 172 -3.21 -2.53 -0.16
CA GLY A 172 -3.49 -3.92 -0.50
C GLY A 172 -3.77 -4.81 0.73
N VAL A 173 -3.08 -4.55 1.85
CA VAL A 173 -3.37 -5.25 3.12
C VAL A 173 -4.74 -4.89 3.66
N LEU A 174 -5.09 -3.60 3.67
CA LEU A 174 -6.38 -3.14 4.20
C LEU A 174 -7.56 -3.60 3.34
N GLU A 175 -7.40 -3.66 2.02
CA GLU A 175 -8.37 -4.28 1.10
C GLU A 175 -8.64 -5.74 1.49
N HIS A 176 -7.58 -6.52 1.74
CA HIS A 176 -7.72 -7.92 2.17
C HIS A 176 -8.43 -8.03 3.53
N MET A 177 -7.99 -7.24 4.52
CA MET A 177 -8.55 -7.24 5.87
C MET A 177 -10.05 -6.85 5.89
N ASP A 178 -10.44 -5.87 5.08
CA ASP A 178 -11.85 -5.49 4.91
C ASP A 178 -12.64 -6.62 4.24
N SER A 179 -12.08 -7.27 3.22
CA SER A 179 -12.74 -8.38 2.50
C SER A 179 -13.02 -9.59 3.40
N MET A 180 -12.07 -9.94 4.29
CA MET A 180 -12.23 -11.02 5.25
C MET A 180 -12.97 -10.61 6.53
N ARG A 181 -13.35 -9.32 6.64
CA ARG A 181 -13.98 -8.72 7.82
C ARG A 181 -13.19 -9.01 9.10
N ARG A 182 -11.88 -8.75 9.08
CA ARG A 182 -11.01 -8.89 10.27
C ARG A 182 -10.08 -7.70 10.44
N SER A 183 -9.78 -7.38 11.69
CA SER A 183 -8.79 -6.39 12.10
C SER A 183 -7.53 -7.07 12.65
N GLY A 184 -6.48 -6.30 12.92
CA GLY A 184 -5.19 -6.86 13.31
C GLY A 184 -4.06 -5.89 13.03
N ALA A 185 -2.85 -6.42 12.96
CA ALA A 185 -1.65 -5.69 12.55
C ALA A 185 -0.92 -6.45 11.45
N CYS A 186 -0.06 -5.74 10.71
CA CYS A 186 0.65 -6.31 9.57
C CYS A 186 2.13 -5.91 9.55
N LEU A 187 2.99 -6.90 9.31
CA LEU A 187 4.40 -6.72 8.97
C LEU A 187 4.63 -7.23 7.55
N ILE A 188 5.20 -6.39 6.70
CA ILE A 188 5.66 -6.76 5.36
C ILE A 188 7.18 -6.70 5.34
N TRP A 189 7.78 -7.79 4.88
CA TRP A 189 9.17 -7.81 4.47
C TRP A 189 9.25 -7.97 2.96
N ARG A 190 9.99 -7.09 2.29
CA ARG A 190 10.25 -7.14 0.86
C ARG A 190 11.76 -7.26 0.62
N ASP A 191 12.20 -8.40 0.12
CA ASP A 191 13.54 -8.51 -0.47
C ASP A 191 13.50 -8.04 -1.91
N ILE A 192 14.45 -7.18 -2.28
CA ILE A 192 14.65 -6.69 -3.64
C ILE A 192 15.95 -7.31 -4.15
N GLY A 193 15.80 -8.30 -5.04
CA GLY A 193 16.91 -9.06 -5.58
C GLY A 193 17.75 -8.28 -6.59
N PRO A 194 18.94 -8.81 -6.96
CA PRO A 194 19.88 -8.12 -7.83
C PRO A 194 19.39 -8.01 -9.27
N GLU A 195 18.46 -8.87 -9.71
CA GLU A 195 17.91 -8.87 -11.07
C GLU A 195 16.78 -7.85 -11.25
N TYR A 196 16.40 -7.12 -10.20
CA TYR A 196 15.41 -6.04 -10.30
C TYR A 196 16.01 -4.77 -10.91
N TRP A 197 16.10 -4.74 -12.24
CA TRP A 197 16.70 -3.64 -13.01
C TRP A 197 15.68 -2.60 -13.52
N ALA A 198 14.39 -2.95 -13.64
CA ALA A 198 13.36 -2.09 -14.22
C ALA A 198 12.46 -1.45 -13.15
N PRO A 199 12.50 -0.12 -12.95
CA PRO A 199 11.63 0.55 -11.98
C PRO A 199 10.20 0.66 -12.52
N VAL A 200 9.36 -0.31 -12.18
CA VAL A 200 7.93 -0.37 -12.59
C VAL A 200 6.99 0.44 -11.69
N GLY A 201 7.55 1.17 -10.71
CA GLY A 201 6.80 1.99 -9.77
C GLY A 201 6.08 1.19 -8.68
N VAL A 202 5.24 1.86 -7.92
CA VAL A 202 4.60 1.29 -6.71
C VAL A 202 3.43 0.34 -7.03
N TRP A 203 2.94 0.35 -8.29
CA TRP A 203 1.92 -0.60 -8.75
C TRP A 203 2.35 -2.05 -8.55
N LEU A 204 3.62 -2.37 -8.83
CA LEU A 204 4.26 -3.66 -8.56
C LEU A 204 3.96 -4.16 -7.15
N ILE A 205 4.12 -3.27 -6.17
CA ILE A 205 4.02 -3.58 -4.76
C ILE A 205 2.57 -3.86 -4.41
N ARG A 206 1.66 -2.98 -4.84
CA ARG A 206 0.22 -3.14 -4.61
C ARG A 206 -0.30 -4.44 -5.21
N GLU A 207 0.07 -4.74 -6.45
CA GLU A 207 -0.39 -5.95 -7.13
C GLU A 207 0.23 -7.20 -6.51
N THR A 208 1.51 -7.19 -6.16
CA THR A 208 2.15 -8.35 -5.52
C THR A 208 1.55 -8.64 -4.14
N VAL A 209 1.20 -7.59 -3.37
CA VAL A 209 0.48 -7.76 -2.09
C VAL A 209 -0.91 -8.34 -2.31
N ARG A 210 -1.68 -7.83 -3.29
CA ARG A 210 -3.00 -8.37 -3.65
C ARG A 210 -2.91 -9.83 -4.07
N GLU A 211 -1.96 -10.18 -4.92
CA GLU A 211 -1.73 -11.57 -5.36
C GLU A 211 -1.34 -12.48 -4.20
N ALA A 212 -0.45 -12.04 -3.31
CA ALA A 212 -0.10 -12.79 -2.10
C ALA A 212 -1.35 -13.11 -1.25
N MET A 213 -2.22 -12.11 -1.06
CA MET A 213 -3.41 -12.18 -0.21
C MET A 213 -4.56 -12.99 -0.81
N LYS A 214 -4.60 -13.15 -2.15
CA LYS A 214 -5.51 -14.12 -2.82
C LYS A 214 -5.11 -15.57 -2.53
N GLY A 215 -3.84 -15.81 -2.18
CA GLY A 215 -3.31 -17.13 -1.85
C GLY A 215 -3.79 -17.67 -0.50
N THR A 216 -3.50 -18.94 -0.24
CA THR A 216 -3.77 -19.55 1.07
C THR A 216 -2.66 -19.22 2.06
N ALA A 217 -3.02 -18.55 3.16
CA ALA A 217 -2.06 -18.22 4.21
C ALA A 217 -1.60 -19.45 4.99
N ARG A 218 -0.32 -19.45 5.40
CA ARG A 218 0.17 -20.36 6.43
C ARG A 218 -0.18 -19.81 7.81
N GLN A 219 -0.79 -20.64 8.66
CA GLN A 219 -1.24 -20.24 9.98
C GLN A 219 -0.22 -20.60 11.07
N PHE A 220 -0.12 -19.74 12.09
CA PHE A 220 0.72 -19.91 13.26
C PHE A 220 0.00 -19.44 14.52
N ASP A 221 0.38 -19.99 15.67
CA ASP A 221 -0.20 -19.62 16.97
C ASP A 221 0.43 -18.34 17.54
N SER A 222 1.62 -17.96 17.07
CA SER A 222 2.33 -16.80 17.60
C SER A 222 3.19 -16.11 16.54
N LEU A 223 3.43 -14.80 16.75
CA LEU A 223 4.35 -14.02 15.93
C LEU A 223 5.76 -14.64 15.96
N LYS A 224 6.19 -15.17 17.10
CA LYS A 224 7.50 -15.84 17.23
C LYS A 224 7.64 -17.03 16.27
N GLN A 225 6.60 -17.88 16.16
CA GLN A 225 6.62 -19.00 15.22
C GLN A 225 6.65 -18.53 13.76
N ALA A 226 5.85 -17.51 13.41
CA ALA A 226 5.86 -16.93 12.08
C ALA A 226 7.23 -16.32 11.72
N ILE A 227 7.87 -15.59 12.64
CA ILE A 227 9.22 -15.04 12.45
C ILE A 227 10.27 -16.14 12.32
N ASN A 228 10.17 -17.22 13.11
CA ASN A 228 11.07 -18.37 12.96
C ASN A 228 10.91 -19.04 11.59
N TYR A 229 9.69 -19.05 11.03
CA TYR A 229 9.44 -19.53 9.68
C TYR A 229 10.00 -18.57 8.60
N VAL A 230 9.73 -17.27 8.72
CA VAL A 230 10.13 -16.28 7.69
C VAL A 230 11.63 -15.96 7.74
N SER A 231 12.25 -15.85 8.92
CA SER A 231 13.64 -15.40 9.06
C SER A 231 14.68 -16.16 8.19
N PRO A 232 14.70 -17.50 8.07
CA PRO A 232 15.67 -18.17 7.20
C PRO A 232 15.41 -17.96 5.69
N ARG A 233 14.31 -17.30 5.30
CA ARG A 233 13.90 -17.07 3.91
C ARG A 233 14.17 -15.64 3.44
N VAL A 234 14.58 -14.75 4.33
CA VAL A 234 14.83 -13.34 4.01
C VAL A 234 16.32 -13.02 3.92
N SER A 235 16.66 -11.96 3.17
CA SER A 235 18.06 -11.55 2.97
C SER A 235 18.75 -10.99 4.23
N ALA A 236 18.00 -10.43 5.18
CA ALA A 236 18.51 -9.85 6.42
C ALA A 236 17.70 -10.32 7.65
N PRO A 237 17.90 -11.57 8.11
CA PRO A 237 17.10 -12.18 9.18
C PRO A 237 17.19 -11.45 10.52
N ASP A 238 18.35 -10.89 10.85
CA ASP A 238 18.56 -10.22 12.13
C ASP A 238 17.85 -8.87 12.16
N ASP A 239 17.80 -8.13 11.05
CA ASP A 239 16.98 -6.91 10.92
C ASP A 239 15.49 -7.22 11.06
N LEU A 240 15.00 -8.31 10.45
CA LEU A 240 13.61 -8.76 10.63
C LEU A 240 13.30 -9.03 12.11
N ARG A 241 14.14 -9.83 12.79
CA ARG A 241 13.98 -10.18 14.22
C ARG A 241 14.08 -8.95 15.12
N ASN A 242 14.90 -7.97 14.74
CA ASN A 242 15.13 -6.76 15.52
C ASN A 242 14.21 -5.60 15.15
N SER A 243 13.34 -5.79 14.16
CA SER A 243 12.43 -4.77 13.66
C SER A 243 11.49 -4.25 14.76
N TRP A 244 11.05 -2.99 14.61
CA TRP A 244 10.09 -2.37 15.51
C TRP A 244 8.87 -3.26 15.76
N PHE A 245 8.29 -3.80 14.68
CA PHE A 245 7.06 -4.60 14.77
C PHE A 245 7.24 -5.88 15.60
N VAL A 246 8.39 -6.55 15.51
CA VAL A 246 8.67 -7.77 16.28
C VAL A 246 8.94 -7.45 17.74
N LYS A 247 9.58 -6.30 18.02
CA LYS A 247 9.86 -5.82 19.38
C LYS A 247 8.69 -5.12 20.04
N ARG A 248 7.65 -4.75 19.29
CA ARG A 248 6.49 -4.04 19.84
C ARG A 248 5.82 -4.94 20.88
N GLY A 249 5.79 -4.48 22.14
CA GLY A 249 5.05 -5.18 23.18
C GLY A 249 3.56 -5.18 22.86
N ARG A 250 2.87 -6.30 23.08
CA ARG A 250 1.38 -6.36 23.06
C ARG A 250 0.78 -5.66 24.29
N GLN A 251 1.30 -4.48 24.65
CA GLN A 251 0.80 -3.76 25.80
C GLN A 251 -0.40 -2.94 25.33
N THR A 252 -1.59 -3.54 25.44
CA THR A 252 -2.86 -2.83 25.38
C THR A 252 -2.80 -1.76 26.47
N ARG A 253 -2.54 -0.51 26.09
CA ARG A 253 -2.58 0.60 27.03
C ARG A 253 -4.04 0.83 27.44
N LEU A 254 -4.26 1.17 28.71
CA LEU A 254 -5.60 1.40 29.28
C LEU A 254 -6.39 2.50 28.53
N ASP A 255 -5.70 3.42 27.87
CA ASP A 255 -6.26 4.47 27.02
C ASP A 255 -6.98 3.93 25.76
N SER A 256 -6.66 2.72 25.29
CA SER A 256 -7.37 2.06 24.18
C SER A 256 -8.80 1.62 24.53
N PHE A 257 -9.15 1.57 25.82
CA PHE A 257 -10.51 1.34 26.30
C PHE A 257 -11.27 2.64 26.61
N ALA A 258 -10.59 3.79 26.65
CA ALA A 258 -11.17 5.05 27.12
C ALA A 258 -11.96 5.82 26.03
N SER A 259 -12.03 5.30 24.80
CA SER A 259 -12.86 5.86 23.73
C SER A 259 -14.30 5.32 23.70
N GLU A 260 -14.65 4.39 24.59
CA GLU A 260 -16.04 4.00 24.83
C GLU A 260 -16.51 4.56 26.18
N GLY A 261 -17.13 5.75 26.16
CA GLY A 261 -17.93 6.26 27.27
C GLY A 261 -17.66 7.71 27.66
N PHE A 262 -18.33 8.67 27.01
CA PHE A 262 -19.57 9.35 27.45
C PHE A 262 -20.03 10.33 26.37
#